data_AF-A0A930AUR4-F1
#
_entry.id   AF-A0A930AUR4-F1
#
_cell.length_a   1.000
_cell.length_b   1.000
_cell.length_c   1.000
_cell.angle_alpha   90.00
_cell.angle_beta   90.00
_cell.angle_gamma   90.00
#
_symmetry.space_group_name_H-M   'P 1'
#
loop_
_entity.id
_entity.type
_entity.pdbx_description
1 polymer ?
#
loop_
_entity_poly.entity_id
_entity_poly.type
_entity_poly.pdbx_seq_one_letter_code
_entity_poly.pdbx_strand_id
1 'polypeptide(L)'
;MEEATWAVRCANVGIKGGALLLVATVVLFAAGLGADGFLFTVAALLIVATYVTIFVVALKSAIYYKGDSRVKKWTSNLFLLAGIIGCAPIVIVILSKVLFLDQALLQFFDLVEEEVDIFLILFPPIVFVGVLSIISGLGYASCLKNFNE
;
A
#
# COMPACT_ATOMS: atom_id res chain seq x y z
N MET A 1 14.88 -17.53 16.47
CA MET A 1 15.52 -17.18 15.17
C MET A 1 14.50 -16.93 14.05
N GLU A 2 13.48 -17.77 13.88
CA GLU A 2 12.45 -17.58 12.83
C GLU A 2 11.62 -16.29 13.03
N GLU A 3 11.31 -15.94 14.28
CA GLU A 3 10.53 -14.74 14.61
C GLU A 3 11.32 -13.45 14.29
N ALA A 4 12.59 -13.38 14.69
CA ALA A 4 13.49 -12.29 14.30
C ALA A 4 13.56 -12.12 12.77
N THR A 5 13.66 -13.25 12.04
CA THR A 5 13.67 -13.26 10.57
C THR A 5 12.39 -12.65 10.02
N TRP A 6 11.26 -12.91 10.65
CA TRP A 6 9.99 -12.42 10.13
C TRP A 6 9.82 -10.91 10.37
N ALA A 7 10.24 -10.42 11.54
CA ALA A 7 10.24 -8.99 11.88
C ALA A 7 11.16 -8.20 10.95
N VAL A 8 12.32 -8.76 10.57
CA VAL A 8 13.25 -8.16 9.59
C VAL A 8 12.57 -7.99 8.24
N ARG A 9 11.86 -9.01 7.73
CA ARG A 9 11.18 -8.86 6.43
C ARG A 9 10.01 -7.88 6.52
N CYS A 10 9.28 -7.82 7.64
CA CYS A 10 8.24 -6.80 7.84
C CYS A 10 8.83 -5.39 7.82
N ALA A 11 9.96 -5.17 8.50
CA ALA A 11 10.69 -3.91 8.47
C ALA A 11 11.15 -3.55 7.04
N ASN A 12 11.76 -4.51 6.35
CA ASN A 12 12.28 -4.31 5.00
C ASN A 12 11.17 -4.03 3.98
N VAL A 13 10.06 -4.78 4.02
CA VAL A 13 8.90 -4.56 3.14
C VAL A 13 8.21 -3.24 3.48
N GLY A 14 8.04 -2.92 4.76
CA GLY A 14 7.43 -1.68 5.20
C GLY A 14 8.19 -0.45 4.69
N ILE A 15 9.50 -0.41 4.92
CA ILE A 15 10.37 0.72 4.54
C ILE A 15 10.56 0.78 3.02
N LYS A 16 11.03 -0.30 2.39
CA LYS A 16 11.34 -0.29 0.95
C LYS A 16 10.07 -0.22 0.11
N GLY A 17 9.03 -0.97 0.48
CA GLY A 17 7.74 -0.94 -0.21
C GLY A 17 7.08 0.42 -0.08
N GLY A 18 7.08 1.02 1.11
CA GLY A 18 6.52 2.36 1.29
C GLY A 18 7.30 3.43 0.51
N ALA A 19 8.64 3.40 0.53
CA ALA A 19 9.45 4.31 -0.28
C ALA A 19 9.23 4.11 -1.78
N LEU A 20 9.13 2.86 -2.24
CA LEU A 20 8.85 2.53 -3.63
C LEU A 20 7.48 3.05 -4.06
N LEU A 21 6.44 2.95 -3.21
CA LEU A 21 5.13 3.54 -3.48
C LEU A 21 5.23 5.05 -3.70
N LEU A 22 5.93 5.77 -2.83
CA LEU A 22 6.09 7.22 -2.96
C LEU A 22 6.79 7.60 -4.27
N VAL A 23 7.90 6.93 -4.59
CA VAL A 23 8.64 7.18 -5.83
C VAL A 23 7.81 6.83 -7.05
N ALA A 24 7.19 5.64 -7.08
CA ALA A 24 6.37 5.20 -8.20
C ALA A 24 5.17 6.11 -8.43
N THR A 25 4.59 6.69 -7.36
CA THR A 25 3.49 7.66 -7.47
C THR A 25 3.95 8.96 -8.14
N VAL A 26 5.13 9.47 -7.81
CA VAL A 26 5.70 10.65 -8.48
C VAL A 26 5.96 10.37 -9.96
N VAL A 27 6.50 9.18 -10.28
CA VAL A 27 6.73 8.76 -11.67
C VAL A 27 5.41 8.62 -12.43
N LEU A 28 4.40 8.01 -11.82
CA LEU A 28 3.06 7.86 -12.41
C LEU A 28 2.47 9.24 -12.74
N PHE A 29 2.56 10.20 -11.81
CA PHE A 29 2.08 11.56 -12.01
C PHE A 29 2.84 12.29 -13.12
N ALA A 30 4.18 12.24 -13.11
CA ALA A 30 4.99 12.87 -14.14
C ALA A 30 4.75 12.25 -15.54
N ALA A 31 4.62 10.93 -15.62
CA ALA A 31 4.31 10.22 -16.86
C ALA A 31 2.89 10.51 -17.36
N GLY A 32 1.94 10.73 -16.45
CA GLY A 32 0.58 11.19 -16.80
C GLY A 32 0.57 12.59 -17.42
N LEU A 33 1.33 13.52 -16.86
CA LEU A 33 1.44 14.89 -17.39
C LEU A 33 2.25 15.00 -18.69
N GLY A 34 3.25 14.13 -18.87
CA GLY A 34 4.12 14.10 -20.06
C GLY A 34 3.74 13.06 -21.12
N ALA A 35 2.69 12.27 -20.85
CA ALA A 35 2.16 11.17 -21.66
C ALA A 35 3.20 10.19 -22.24
N ASP A 36 4.17 9.79 -21.42
CA ASP A 36 4.96 8.57 -21.68
C ASP A 36 4.15 7.36 -21.17
N GLY A 37 3.36 6.76 -22.07
CA GLY A 37 2.47 5.64 -21.75
C GLY A 37 3.20 4.40 -21.23
N PHE A 38 4.48 4.22 -21.59
CA PHE A 38 5.28 3.11 -21.11
C PHE A 38 5.65 3.30 -19.63
N LEU A 39 6.20 4.47 -19.27
CA LEU A 39 6.52 4.80 -17.88
C LEU A 39 5.28 4.82 -16.99
N PHE A 40 4.15 5.32 -17.51
CA PHE A 40 2.88 5.27 -16.81
C PHE A 40 2.46 3.84 -16.46
N THR A 41 2.50 2.93 -17.44
CA THR A 41 2.12 1.52 -17.25
C THR A 41 3.05 0.82 -16.27
N VAL A 42 4.37 1.03 -16.39
CA VAL A 42 5.36 0.46 -15.48
C VAL A 42 5.16 0.94 -14.04
N ALA A 43 4.95 2.24 -13.84
CA ALA A 43 4.71 2.82 -12.52
C ALA A 43 3.42 2.27 -11.89
N ALA A 44 2.34 2.16 -12.68
CA ALA A 44 1.08 1.59 -12.21
C ALA A 44 1.25 0.13 -11.77
N LEU A 45 1.93 -0.70 -12.57
CA LEU A 45 2.20 -2.10 -12.23
C LEU A 45 3.06 -2.22 -10.97
N LEU A 46 4.08 -1.37 -10.81
CA LEU A 46 4.91 -1.33 -9.61
C LEU A 46 4.10 -0.99 -8.36
N ILE A 47 3.19 -0.01 -8.44
CA ILE A 47 2.31 0.35 -7.32
C ILE A 47 1.45 -0.85 -6.92
N VAL A 48 0.79 -1.50 -7.89
CA VAL A 48 -0.07 -2.66 -7.63
C VAL A 48 0.73 -3.81 -7.02
N ALA A 49 1.88 -4.17 -7.60
CA ALA A 49 2.73 -5.25 -7.08
C ALA A 49 3.21 -4.95 -5.65
N THR A 50 3.56 -3.69 -5.37
CA THR A 50 4.01 -3.25 -4.05
C THR A 50 2.89 -3.32 -3.02
N TYR A 51 1.67 -2.93 -3.39
CA TYR A 51 0.50 -3.06 -2.53
C TYR A 51 0.19 -4.50 -2.17
N VAL A 52 0.16 -5.40 -3.16
CA VAL A 52 -0.09 -6.83 -2.92
C VAL A 52 0.98 -7.37 -1.96
N THR A 53 2.24 -6.99 -2.15
CA THR A 53 3.35 -7.41 -1.28
C THR A 53 3.15 -6.90 0.14
N ILE A 54 2.85 -5.61 0.32
CA ILE A 54 2.59 -5.01 1.64
C ILE A 54 1.41 -5.72 2.31
N PHE A 55 0.30 -5.92 1.60
CA PHE A 55 -0.91 -6.54 2.14
C PHE A 55 -0.65 -7.98 2.61
N VAL A 56 -0.02 -8.82 1.79
CA VAL A 56 0.27 -10.22 2.16
C VAL A 56 1.19 -10.30 3.37
N VAL A 57 2.25 -9.48 3.40
CA VAL A 57 3.19 -9.47 4.51
C VAL A 57 2.54 -8.92 5.78
N ALA A 58 1.73 -7.87 5.66
CA ALA A 58 1.01 -7.28 6.79
C ALA A 58 -0.07 -8.21 7.37
N LEU A 59 -0.82 -8.92 6.53
CA LEU A 59 -1.79 -9.92 6.97
C LEU A 59 -1.08 -11.03 7.74
N LYS A 60 0.01 -11.55 7.18
CA LYS A 60 0.77 -12.61 7.81
C LYS A 60 1.43 -12.14 9.11
N SER A 61 1.94 -10.91 9.17
CA SER A 61 2.53 -10.35 10.38
C SER A 61 1.50 -10.12 11.49
N ALA A 62 0.29 -9.68 11.15
CA ALA A 62 -0.81 -9.49 12.09
C ALA A 62 -1.29 -10.81 12.74
N ILE A 63 -1.29 -11.90 11.97
CA ILE A 63 -1.61 -13.23 12.50
C ILE A 63 -0.44 -13.76 13.35
N TYR A 64 0.78 -13.63 12.83
CA TYR A 64 1.98 -14.22 13.42
C TYR A 64 2.34 -13.59 14.78
N TYR A 65 2.27 -12.26 14.89
CA TYR A 65 2.60 -11.53 16.13
C TYR A 65 1.39 -11.29 17.04
N LYS A 66 0.28 -12.00 16.82
CA LYS A 66 -0.92 -11.82 17.63
C LYS A 66 -0.65 -12.27 19.07
N GLY A 67 -0.53 -11.30 19.98
CA GLY A 67 -0.26 -11.56 21.40
C GLY A 67 1.24 -11.68 21.75
N ASP A 68 2.14 -11.49 20.78
CA ASP A 68 3.58 -11.43 21.03
C ASP A 68 3.95 -10.08 21.65
N SER A 69 4.55 -10.10 22.85
CA SER A 69 4.94 -8.88 23.57
C SER A 69 6.19 -8.21 22.99
N ARG A 70 7.00 -8.91 22.20
CA ARG A 70 8.23 -8.37 21.60
C ARG A 70 7.94 -7.38 20.48
N VAL A 71 6.79 -7.52 19.80
CA VAL A 71 6.32 -6.59 18.77
C VAL A 71 5.23 -5.71 19.33
N LYS A 72 5.39 -4.39 19.18
CA LYS A 72 4.33 -3.45 19.59
C LYS A 72 3.08 -3.68 18.75
N LYS A 73 1.93 -3.88 19.40
CA LYS A 73 0.63 -4.10 18.74
C LYS A 73 0.28 -3.01 17.71
N TRP A 74 0.59 -1.75 18.02
CA TRP A 74 0.36 -0.64 17.09
C TRP A 74 1.13 -0.80 15.78
N THR A 75 2.37 -1.31 15.82
CA THR A 75 3.19 -1.55 14.62
C THR A 75 2.49 -2.53 13.66
N SER A 76 2.04 -3.67 14.18
CA SER A 76 1.36 -4.67 13.36
C SER A 76 0.00 -4.21 12.85
N ASN A 77 -0.76 -3.51 13.69
CA ASN A 77 -2.06 -2.97 13.30
C ASN A 77 -1.94 -1.88 12.23
N LEU A 78 -0.94 -0.99 12.36
CA LEU A 78 -0.69 0.07 11.39
C LEU A 78 -0.25 -0.51 10.04
N PHE A 79 0.58 -1.56 10.06
CA PHE A 79 0.99 -2.22 8.82
C PHE A 79 -0.18 -2.91 8.13
N LEU A 80 -1.05 -3.58 8.90
CA LEU A 80 -2.27 -4.18 8.38
C LEU A 80 -3.22 -3.13 7.81
N LEU A 81 -3.38 -2.00 8.51
CA LEU A 81 -4.17 -0.87 8.02
C LEU A 81 -3.62 -0.33 6.69
N ALA A 82 -2.30 -0.18 6.56
CA ALA A 82 -1.65 0.22 5.32
C ALA A 82 -1.98 -0.76 4.18
N GLY A 83 -1.90 -2.07 4.45
CA GLY A 83 -2.27 -3.10 3.49
C GLY A 83 -3.73 -3.03 3.06
N ILE A 84 -4.67 -2.91 4.01
CA ILE A 84 -6.12 -2.85 3.72
C ILE A 84 -6.46 -1.62 2.88
N ILE A 85 -5.95 -0.45 3.26
CA ILE A 85 -6.18 0.80 2.51
C ILE A 85 -5.57 0.70 1.11
N GLY A 86 -4.38 0.11 0.97
CA GLY A 86 -3.74 -0.11 -0.33
C GLY A 86 -4.54 -1.00 -1.27
N CYS A 87 -5.39 -1.89 -0.74
CA CYS A 87 -6.27 -2.72 -1.56
C CYS A 87 -7.51 -1.97 -2.08
N ALA A 88 -7.96 -0.90 -1.43
CA ALA A 88 -9.15 -0.15 -1.85
C ALA A 88 -9.11 0.35 -3.31
N PRO A 89 -8.04 1.04 -3.78
CA PRO A 89 -7.97 1.50 -5.16
C PRO A 89 -7.90 0.34 -6.17
N ILE A 90 -7.25 -0.77 -5.82
CA ILE A 90 -7.17 -1.96 -6.68
C ILE A 90 -8.56 -2.59 -6.85
N VAL A 91 -9.29 -2.75 -5.74
CA VAL A 91 -10.64 -3.31 -5.74
C VAL A 91 -11.60 -2.41 -6.52
N ILE A 92 -11.50 -1.09 -6.38
CA ILE A 92 -12.29 -0.13 -7.17
C ILE A 92 -12.04 -0.33 -8.67
N VAL A 93 -10.78 -0.34 -9.12
CA VAL A 93 -10.45 -0.51 -10.54
C VAL A 93 -10.91 -1.85 -11.09
N ILE A 94 -10.75 -2.95 -10.33
CA ILE A 94 -11.19 -4.28 -10.76
C ILE A 94 -12.72 -4.36 -10.80
N LEU A 95 -13.41 -3.85 -9.78
CA LEU A 95 -14.87 -3.82 -9.75
C LEU A 95 -15.43 -3.01 -10.92
N SER A 96 -14.85 -1.86 -11.25
CA SER A 96 -15.27 -1.05 -12.40
C SER A 96 -15.08 -1.75 -13.76
N LYS A 97 -14.13 -2.70 -13.87
CA LYS A 97 -13.87 -3.43 -15.13
C LYS A 97 -14.56 -4.79 -15.24
N VAL A 98 -14.81 -5.47 -14.12
CA VAL A 98 -15.34 -6.85 -14.08
C VAL A 98 -16.83 -6.88 -13.80
N LEU A 99 -17.32 -6.04 -12.88
CA LEU A 99 -18.74 -5.86 -12.65
C LEU A 99 -19.17 -4.71 -13.56
N PHE A 100 -20.07 -4.96 -14.52
CA PHE A 100 -20.88 -3.91 -15.11
C PHE A 100 -21.59 -3.18 -13.95
N LEU A 101 -20.95 -2.15 -13.38
CA LEU A 101 -21.45 -1.47 -12.20
C LEU A 101 -22.68 -0.66 -12.61
N ASP A 102 -23.76 -0.90 -11.87
CA ASP A 102 -25.06 -0.25 -12.00
C ASP A 102 -24.92 1.28 -12.17
N GLN A 103 -25.85 1.83 -12.96
CA GLN A 103 -25.85 3.20 -13.46
C GLN A 103 -25.73 4.25 -12.35
N ALA A 104 -26.10 3.94 -11.10
CA ALA A 104 -25.95 4.83 -9.95
C ALA A 104 -24.50 4.98 -9.44
N LEU A 105 -23.67 3.94 -9.53
CA LEU A 105 -22.27 3.97 -9.12
C LEU A 105 -21.40 4.58 -10.23
N LEU A 106 -21.74 4.31 -11.49
CA LEU A 106 -21.20 5.03 -12.64
C LEU A 106 -21.56 6.51 -12.55
N GLN A 107 -22.79 6.90 -12.21
CA GLN A 107 -23.14 8.30 -12.00
C GLN A 107 -22.35 8.96 -10.86
N PHE A 108 -22.00 8.25 -9.79
CA PHE A 108 -21.13 8.77 -8.74
C PHE A 108 -19.69 8.99 -9.22
N PHE A 109 -19.17 8.09 -10.08
CA PHE A 109 -17.85 8.26 -10.70
C PHE A 109 -17.87 9.29 -11.84
N ASP A 110 -18.91 9.35 -12.68
CA ASP A 110 -19.12 10.35 -13.75
C ASP A 110 -19.26 11.76 -13.16
N LEU A 111 -20.00 11.95 -12.05
CA LEU A 111 -20.08 13.24 -11.33
C LEU A 111 -18.73 13.68 -10.74
N VAL A 112 -17.82 12.74 -10.51
CA VAL A 112 -16.46 13.02 -10.05
C VAL A 112 -15.50 13.17 -11.24
N GLU A 113 -15.69 12.43 -12.32
CA GLU A 113 -14.91 12.47 -13.57
C GLU A 113 -15.18 13.72 -14.40
N GLU A 114 -16.36 14.35 -14.29
CA GLU A 114 -16.70 15.56 -15.06
C GLU A 114 -15.81 16.78 -14.67
N GLU A 115 -15.17 16.76 -13.50
CA GLU A 115 -14.27 17.85 -13.06
C GLU A 115 -12.97 17.42 -12.34
N VAL A 116 -12.83 16.18 -11.84
CA VAL A 116 -11.65 15.76 -11.06
C VAL A 116 -10.83 14.70 -11.77
N ASP A 117 -9.62 15.08 -12.16
CA ASP A 117 -8.61 14.19 -12.73
C ASP A 117 -8.43 12.96 -11.81
N ILE A 118 -8.60 11.75 -12.35
CA ILE A 118 -8.53 10.47 -11.62
C ILE A 118 -7.25 10.36 -10.77
N PHE A 119 -6.19 11.04 -11.21
CA PHE A 119 -4.94 11.20 -10.48
C PHE A 119 -5.12 11.86 -9.11
N LEU A 120 -5.95 12.91 -8.98
CA LEU A 120 -6.21 13.61 -7.73
C LEU A 120 -6.88 12.71 -6.69
N ILE A 121 -7.63 11.71 -7.14
CA ILE A 121 -8.35 10.76 -6.30
C ILE A 121 -7.43 9.61 -5.88
N LEU A 122 -6.61 9.10 -6.81
CA LEU A 122 -5.73 7.96 -6.55
C LEU A 122 -4.47 8.34 -5.76
N PHE A 123 -3.96 9.56 -5.94
CA PHE A 123 -2.68 10.00 -5.39
C PHE A 123 -2.65 10.06 -3.85
N PRO A 124 -3.63 10.70 -3.16
CA PRO A 124 -3.58 10.80 -1.70
C PRO A 124 -3.62 9.44 -0.99
N PRO A 125 -4.46 8.46 -1.38
CA PRO A 125 -4.42 7.12 -0.82
C PRO A 125 -3.06 6.42 -0.98
N ILE A 126 -2.40 6.55 -2.13
CA ILE A 126 -1.10 5.90 -2.35
C ILE A 126 -0.01 6.49 -1.47
N VAL A 127 0.05 7.81 -1.38
CA VAL A 127 0.98 8.49 -0.49
C VAL A 127 0.71 8.11 0.97
N PHE A 128 -0.55 8.10 1.38
CA PHE A 128 -0.94 7.74 2.74
C PHE A 128 -0.50 6.31 3.10
N VAL A 129 -0.75 5.34 2.23
CA VAL A 129 -0.31 3.95 2.44
C VAL A 129 1.21 3.85 2.47
N GLY A 130 1.92 4.57 1.58
CA GLY A 130 3.38 4.61 1.58
C GLY A 130 3.94 5.09 2.91
N VAL A 131 3.40 6.17 3.46
CA VAL A 131 3.80 6.72 4.77
C VAL A 131 3.50 5.75 5.91
N LEU A 132 2.28 5.19 5.97
CA LEU A 132 1.92 4.20 6.99
C LEU A 132 2.81 2.95 6.94
N SER A 133 3.14 2.50 5.73
CA SER A 133 4.05 1.37 5.51
C SER A 133 5.45 1.66 6.04
N ILE A 134 5.99 2.87 5.82
CA ILE A 134 7.31 3.27 6.35
C ILE A 134 7.28 3.34 7.88
N ILE A 135 6.28 4.00 8.45
CA ILE A 135 6.16 4.17 9.91
C ILE A 135 6.06 2.81 10.60
N SER A 136 5.24 1.90 10.07
CA SER A 136 5.14 0.54 10.60
C SER A 136 6.43 -0.28 10.38
N GLY A 137 7.09 -0.13 9.23
CA GLY A 137 8.39 -0.76 8.98
C GLY A 137 9.47 -0.34 9.98
N LEU A 138 9.55 0.97 10.31
CA LEU A 138 10.42 1.49 11.36
C LEU A 138 10.04 0.97 12.75
N GLY A 139 8.74 0.81 13.00
CA GLY A 139 8.23 0.15 14.20
C GLY A 139 8.75 -1.28 14.35
N TYR A 140 8.73 -2.07 13.26
CA TYR A 140 9.28 -3.43 13.26
C TYR A 140 10.79 -3.43 13.46
N ALA A 141 11.52 -2.54 12.79
CA ALA A 141 12.96 -2.40 12.95
C ALA A 141 13.34 -2.09 14.41
N SER A 142 12.57 -1.22 15.07
CA SER A 142 12.78 -0.87 16.47
C SER A 142 12.49 -2.02 17.45
N CYS A 143 11.64 -2.97 17.06
CA CYS A 143 11.33 -4.16 17.86
C CYS A 143 12.39 -5.27 17.70
N LEU A 144 13.28 -5.20 16.70
CA LEU A 144 14.29 -6.24 16.44
C LEU A 144 15.23 -6.47 17.64
N LYS A 145 15.52 -5.43 18.41
CA LYS A 145 16.34 -5.55 19.63
C LYS A 145 15.74 -6.52 20.66
N ASN A 146 14.41 -6.65 20.70
CA ASN A 146 13.68 -7.52 21.63
C ASN A 146 13.75 -9.01 21.23
N PHE A 147 14.34 -9.34 20.08
CA PHE A 147 14.53 -10.71 19.60
C PHE A 147 15.97 -11.22 19.73
N ASN A 148 16.90 -10.33 20.08
CA ASN A 148 18.31 -10.65 20.34
C ASN A 148 18.61 -10.81 21.84
N GLU A 149 17.64 -10.49 22.70
CA GLU A 149 17.59 -10.89 24.12
C GLU A 149 17.01 -12.30 24.23
#